data_AF-A0A5J4VX88-F1
#
_entry.id   AF-A0A5J4VX88-F1
#
_cell.length_a   1.000
_cell.length_b   1.000
_cell.length_c   1.000
_cell.angle_alpha   90.00
_cell.angle_beta   90.00
_cell.angle_gamma   90.00
#
_symmetry.space_group_name_H-M   'P 1'
#
loop_
_entity.id
_entity.type
_entity.pdbx_description
1 polymer ?
#
loop_
_entity_poly.entity_id
_entity_poly.type
_entity_poly.pdbx_seq_one_letter_code
_entity_poly.pdbx_strand_id
1 'polypeptide(L)' 'MYGGVIGQDDTSVHPFYNNIQQNGGIWKIFMLFKRNVSQRSKNSSAICIGIAFKAREITDNDMKLEIIQHLKTILKKDSG' A
#
# COMPACT_ATOMS: atom_id res chain seq x y z
N MET A 1 24.53 -14.74 -14.27
CA MET A 1 25.14 -13.50 -13.74
C MET A 1 24.03 -12.46 -13.68
N TYR A 2 23.36 -12.28 -12.53
CA TYR A 2 22.25 -11.31 -12.42
C TYR A 2 22.87 -9.91 -12.36
N GLY A 3 22.84 -9.23 -13.51
CA GLY A 3 23.29 -7.85 -13.67
C GLY A 3 22.48 -6.92 -12.79
N GLY A 4 23.17 -6.12 -11.99
CA GLY A 4 22.59 -5.15 -11.08
C GLY A 4 21.70 -4.14 -11.80
N VAL A 5 20.52 -3.94 -11.25
CA VAL A 5 19.70 -2.77 -11.54
C VAL A 5 20.14 -1.63 -10.63
N ILE A 6 21.19 -0.94 -11.08
CA ILE A 6 21.50 0.43 -10.67
C ILE A 6 20.44 1.34 -11.28
N GLY A 7 19.63 2.00 -10.44
CA GLY A 7 18.57 2.90 -10.88
C GLY A 7 17.28 2.78 -10.07
N GLN A 8 17.37 2.90 -8.74
CA GLN A 8 16.20 3.33 -7.98
C GLN A 8 16.23 4.85 -7.92
N ASP A 9 15.81 5.48 -9.02
CA ASP A 9 15.20 6.80 -8.91
C ASP A 9 14.02 6.67 -7.93
N ASP A 10 14.00 7.50 -6.89
CA ASP A 10 12.97 7.50 -5.82
C ASP A 10 11.54 7.75 -6.38
N THR A 11 11.44 8.07 -7.68
CA THR A 11 10.21 8.31 -8.46
C THR A 11 9.81 7.12 -9.35
N SER A 12 10.63 6.07 -9.46
CA SER A 12 10.36 4.95 -10.36
C SER A 12 9.31 4.02 -9.74
N VAL A 13 8.19 3.88 -10.46
CA VAL A 13 7.10 2.94 -10.16
C VAL A 13 7.71 1.60 -9.76
N HIS A 14 7.41 1.12 -8.54
CA HIS A 14 7.95 -0.14 -8.02
C HIS A 14 7.79 -1.22 -9.11
N PRO A 15 8.84 -2.00 -9.46
CA PRO A 15 8.79 -2.93 -10.60
C PRO A 15 7.65 -3.97 -10.50
N PHE A 16 7.16 -4.21 -9.28
CA PHE A 16 6.01 -5.07 -9.00
C PHE A 16 4.66 -4.35 -9.01
N TYR A 17 4.61 -3.02 -8.95
CA TYR A 17 3.38 -2.25 -8.95
C TYR A 17 2.54 -2.53 -10.20
N ASN A 18 3.17 -2.54 -11.38
CA ASN A 18 2.42 -2.79 -12.62
C ASN A 18 1.85 -4.21 -12.66
N ASN A 19 2.55 -5.19 -12.08
CA ASN A 19 2.07 -6.57 -11.94
C ASN A 19 0.92 -6.70 -10.92
N ILE A 20 1.00 -5.96 -9.82
CA ILE A 20 -0.03 -5.91 -8.78
C ILE A 20 -1.28 -5.20 -9.30
N GLN A 21 -1.12 -4.08 -10.01
CA GLN A 21 -2.23 -3.32 -10.57
C GLN A 21 -2.92 -4.07 -11.71
N GLN A 22 -2.17 -4.68 -12.64
CA GLN A 22 -2.75 -5.43 -13.77
C GLN A 22 -3.67 -6.58 -13.34
N ASN A 23 -3.45 -7.16 -12.15
CA ASN A 23 -4.27 -8.24 -11.61
C ASN A 23 -5.38 -7.78 -10.65
N GLY A 24 -5.65 -6.47 -10.56
CA GLY A 24 -6.58 -5.91 -9.57
C GLY A 24 -6.12 -6.16 -8.12
N GLY A 25 -4.82 -6.35 -7.90
CA GLY A 25 -4.25 -6.70 -6.60
C GLY A 25 -4.50 -5.61 -5.56
N ILE A 26 -4.49 -4.34 -5.95
CA ILE A 26 -4.81 -3.23 -5.06
C ILE A 26 -6.24 -3.36 -4.51
N TRP A 27 -7.20 -3.67 -5.38
CA TRP A 27 -8.58 -3.89 -4.97
C TRP A 27 -8.71 -5.08 -4.01
N LYS A 28 -8.00 -6.17 -4.26
CA LYS A 28 -7.98 -7.34 -3.34
C LYS A 28 -7.39 -7.00 -1.97
N ILE A 29 -6.32 -6.19 -1.92
CA ILE A 29 -5.73 -5.73 -0.66
C ILE A 29 -6.70 -4.77 0.06
N PHE A 30 -7.42 -3.93 -0.67
CA PHE A 30 -8.44 -3.06 -0.08
C PHE A 30 -9.62 -3.87 0.48
N MET A 31 -10.09 -4.88 -0.23
CA MET A 31 -11.10 -5.81 0.30
C MET A 31 -10.61 -6.53 1.56
N LEU A 32 -9.33 -6.93 1.61
CA LEU A 32 -8.75 -7.54 2.81
C LEU A 32 -8.72 -6.55 3.99
N PHE A 33 -8.38 -5.29 3.73
CA PHE A 33 -8.45 -4.21 4.71
C PHE A 33 -9.88 -4.01 5.25
N LYS A 34 -10.89 -3.98 4.35
CA LYS A 34 -12.31 -3.86 4.70
C LYS A 34 -12.83 -5.05 5.49
N ARG A 35 -12.38 -6.27 5.15
CA ARG A 35 -12.76 -7.50 5.87
C ARG A 35 -12.30 -7.50 7.32
N ASN A 36 -11.27 -6.74 7.68
CA ASN A 36 -10.78 -6.58 9.06
C ASN A 36 -10.63 -7.91 9.82
N VAL A 37 -10.14 -8.97 9.14
CA VAL A 37 -10.07 -10.33 9.69
C VAL A 37 -9.18 -10.41 10.93
N SER A 38 -8.09 -9.64 10.93
CA SER A 38 -7.21 -9.48 12.09
C SER A 38 -6.55 -8.11 12.06
N GLN A 39 -6.22 -7.58 13.23
CA GLN A 39 -5.55 -6.28 13.34
C GLN A 39 -4.20 -6.27 12.60
N ARG A 40 -3.46 -7.39 12.63
CA ARG A 40 -2.21 -7.56 11.87
C ARG A 40 -2.46 -7.50 10.36
N SER A 41 -3.42 -8.28 9.83
CA SER A 41 -3.75 -8.22 8.41
C SER A 41 -4.25 -6.84 7.98
N LYS A 42 -5.07 -6.18 8.80
CA LYS A 42 -5.57 -4.84 8.50
C LYS A 42 -4.44 -3.82 8.45
N ASN A 43 -3.52 -3.86 9.42
CA ASN A 43 -2.36 -2.97 9.45
C ASN A 43 -1.44 -3.20 8.24
N SER A 44 -1.07 -4.45 7.98
CA SER A 44 -0.22 -4.81 6.84
C SER A 44 -0.87 -4.40 5.50
N SER A 45 -2.18 -4.60 5.35
CA SER A 45 -2.91 -4.19 4.13
C SER A 45 -2.87 -2.68 3.93
N ALA A 46 -3.10 -1.90 4.99
CA ALA A 46 -3.05 -0.43 4.93
C ALA A 46 -1.64 0.08 4.56
N ILE A 47 -0.60 -0.51 5.15
CA ILE A 47 0.80 -0.18 4.85
C ILE A 47 1.14 -0.52 3.40
N CYS A 48 0.77 -1.71 2.92
CA CYS A 48 0.99 -2.11 1.54
C CYS A 48 0.32 -1.16 0.54
N ILE A 49 -0.92 -0.74 0.81
CA ILE A 49 -1.62 0.24 -0.02
C ILE A 49 -0.91 1.60 0.05
N GLY A 50 -0.54 2.08 1.23
CA GLY A 50 0.19 3.35 1.39
C GLY A 50 1.51 3.37 0.62
N ILE A 51 2.27 2.28 0.65
CA ILE A 51 3.53 2.15 -0.12
C ILE A 51 3.23 2.08 -1.62
N ALA A 52 2.23 1.31 -2.04
CA ALA A 52 1.86 1.19 -3.45
C ALA A 52 1.50 2.56 -4.05
N PHE A 53 0.77 3.40 -3.31
CA PHE A 53 0.39 4.74 -3.72
C PHE A 53 1.37 5.84 -3.28
N LYS A 54 2.57 5.51 -2.77
CA LYS A 54 3.56 6.54 -2.43
C LYS A 54 3.99 7.36 -3.66
N ALA A 55 4.01 6.73 -4.84
CA ALA A 55 4.40 7.36 -6.11
C ALA A 55 3.21 7.60 -7.05
N ARG A 56 1.97 7.40 -6.60
CA ARG A 56 0.75 7.48 -7.44
C ARG A 56 -0.44 7.99 -6.66
N GLU A 57 -1.31 8.74 -7.32
CA GLU A 57 -2.54 9.21 -6.69
C GLU A 57 -3.58 8.08 -6.57
N ILE A 58 -4.23 7.99 -5.41
CA ILE A 58 -5.45 7.18 -5.23
C ILE A 58 -6.61 8.00 -5.78
N THR A 59 -7.22 7.53 -6.87
CA THR A 59 -8.37 8.21 -7.52
C THR A 59 -9.64 8.14 -6.68
N ASP A 60 -9.78 7.10 -5.86
CA ASP A 60 -10.90 6.91 -4.95
C ASP A 60 -10.65 7.63 -3.61
N ASN A 61 -11.37 8.72 -3.38
CA ASN A 61 -11.21 9.57 -2.20
C ASN A 61 -11.63 8.88 -0.90
N ASP A 62 -12.66 8.02 -0.92
CA ASP A 62 -13.10 7.28 0.26
C ASP A 62 -12.05 6.26 0.67
N MET A 63 -11.52 5.49 -0.29
CA MET A 63 -10.42 4.57 -0.06
C MET A 63 -9.18 5.30 0.49
N LYS A 64 -8.84 6.45 -0.10
CA LYS A 64 -7.71 7.29 0.34
C LYS A 64 -7.89 7.74 1.79
N LEU A 65 -9.07 8.25 2.15
CA LEU A 65 -9.35 8.73 3.49
C LEU A 65 -9.27 7.61 4.52
N GLU A 66 -9.91 6.47 4.27
CA GLU A 66 -9.91 5.34 5.21
C GLU A 66 -8.49 4.80 5.48
N ILE A 67 -7.69 4.64 4.42
CA ILE A 67 -6.31 4.14 4.54
C ILE A 67 -5.44 5.15 5.30
N ILE A 68 -5.51 6.44 4.97
CA ILE A 68 -4.72 7.47 5.66
C ILE A 68 -5.11 7.58 7.13
N GLN A 69 -6.41 7.54 7.45
CA GLN A 69 -6.88 7.56 8.84
C GLN A 69 -6.36 6.36 9.63
N HIS A 70 -6.42 5.16 9.04
CA HIS A 70 -5.91 3.95 9.69
C HIS A 70 -4.39 3.98 9.87
N LEU A 71 -3.64 4.44 8.88
CA LEU A 71 -2.19 4.61 8.96
C LEU A 71 -1.79 5.57 10.09
N LYS A 72 -2.50 6.70 10.25
CA LYS A 72 -2.28 7.63 11.38
C LYS A 72 -2.50 6.96 12.74
N THR A 73 -3.52 6.11 12.84
CA THR A 73 -3.81 5.36 14.08
C THR A 73 -2.70 4.35 14.39
N ILE A 74 -2.12 3.70 13.38
CA ILE A 74 -0.96 2.80 13.57
C ILE A 74 0.23 3.59 14.12
N LEU A 75 0.58 4.73 13.49
CA LEU A 75 1.70 5.56 13.92
C LEU A 75 1.56 6.07 15.36
N LYS A 76 0.33 6.41 15.77
CA LYS A 76 0.04 6.79 17.16
C LYS A 76 0.21 5.63 18.15
N LYS A 77 0.01 4.39 17.71
CA LYS A 77 0.10 3.19 18.56
C LYS A 77 1.53 2.72 18.81
N ASP A 78 2.44 2.99 17.89
CA ASP A 78 3.86 2.60 18.00
C ASP A 78 4.70 3.58 18.85
N SER A 79 4.09 4.70 19.32
CA SER A 79 4.76 5.73 20.15
C SER A 79 4.49 5.59 21.66
N GLY A 80 4.10 4.39 22.13
CA GLY A 80 3.72 4.12 23.52
C GLY A 80 4.58 3.06 24.19
#